data_AF-W4VCE2-F1
#
_entry.id   AF-W4VCE2-F1
#
_cell.length_a   1.000
_cell.length_b   1.000
_cell.length_c   1.000
_cell.angle_alpha   90.00
_cell.angle_beta   90.00
_cell.angle_gamma   90.00
#
_symmetry.space_group_name_H-M   'P 1'
#
loop_
_entity.id
_entity.type
_entity.pdbx_description
1 polymer ?
#
loop_
_entity_poly.entity_id
_entity_poly.type
_entity_poly.pdbx_seq_one_letter_code
_entity_poly.pdbx_strand_id
1 'polypeptide(L)'
;MKMDLASLDENELTDIKGHWAQNYINTLISKGYVKGYPDSTFRPNNNIKRSECVTLINRVLGIEAVSNAEPYFTDVDKSYWAFGDIMAAILNN
;
A
#
# COMPACT_ATOMS: atom_id res chain seq x y z
N MET A 1 24.37 -9.22 9.30
CA MET A 1 24.15 -8.44 8.07
C MET A 1 23.85 -7.01 8.51
N LYS A 2 24.84 -6.10 8.40
CA LYS A 2 24.64 -4.67 8.69
C LYS A 2 23.82 -4.12 7.52
N MET A 3 22.61 -3.67 7.78
CA MET A 3 21.86 -2.90 6.80
C MET A 3 22.47 -1.50 6.84
N ASP A 4 23.23 -1.15 5.81
CA ASP A 4 23.81 0.19 5.67
C ASP A 4 22.66 1.20 5.54
N LEU A 5 22.47 1.99 6.60
CA LEU A 5 21.45 3.05 6.73
C LEU A 5 21.77 4.28 5.85
N ALA A 6 22.60 4.13 4.82
CA ALA A 6 23.12 5.21 4.00
C ALA A 6 22.71 5.01 2.53
N SER A 7 21.41 5.12 2.26
CA SER A 7 20.83 5.60 0.98
C SER A 7 19.31 5.38 0.90
N LEU A 8 18.59 5.56 2.01
CA LEU A 8 17.20 5.99 1.85
C LEU A 8 17.30 7.46 1.48
N ASP A 9 17.00 7.83 0.25
CA ASP A 9 16.52 9.18 -0.04
C ASP A 9 15.22 9.35 0.78
N GLU A 10 15.40 9.62 2.08
CA GLU A 10 14.39 10.13 2.99
C GLU A 10 14.11 11.55 2.54
N ASN A 11 13.47 11.70 1.40
CA ASN A 11 12.64 12.86 1.19
C ASN A 11 11.59 12.79 2.29
N GLU A 12 11.87 13.46 3.43
CA GLU A 12 10.90 13.71 4.48
C GLU A 12 9.61 14.13 3.78
N LEU A 13 8.55 13.35 3.99
CA LEU A 13 7.27 13.64 3.37
C LEU A 13 6.82 15.04 3.81
N THR A 14 6.73 15.93 2.84
CA THR A 14 6.62 17.37 3.10
C THR A 14 5.25 17.75 3.67
N ASP A 15 4.24 16.90 3.48
CA ASP A 15 2.83 17.18 3.72
C ASP A 15 2.23 16.43 4.92
N ILE A 16 3.04 15.71 5.71
CA ILE A 16 2.56 15.00 6.90
C ILE A 16 2.98 15.66 8.21
N LYS A 17 3.83 16.69 8.18
CA LYS A 17 4.35 17.34 9.39
C LYS A 17 3.23 18.00 10.20
N GLY A 18 3.06 17.59 11.46
CA GLY A 18 2.00 18.07 12.34
C GLY A 18 0.62 17.43 12.08
N HIS A 19 0.53 16.53 11.10
CA HIS A 19 -0.69 15.77 10.84
C HIS A 19 -0.85 14.67 11.92
N TRP A 20 -2.07 14.44 12.40
CA TRP A 20 -2.32 13.40 13.42
C TRP A 20 -1.85 12.01 12.97
N ALA A 21 -1.89 11.75 11.65
CA ALA A 21 -1.49 10.48 11.06
C ALA A 21 0.04 10.33 10.86
N GLN A 22 0.85 11.37 11.12
CA GLN A 22 2.28 11.40 10.79
C GLN A 22 3.03 10.16 11.29
N ASN A 23 2.90 9.84 12.57
CA ASN A 23 3.61 8.72 13.19
C ASN A 23 3.18 7.37 12.60
N TYR A 24 1.89 7.23 12.27
CA TYR A 24 1.36 6.01 11.64
C TYR A 24 1.90 5.85 10.22
N ILE A 25 1.91 6.93 9.44
CA ILE A 25 2.44 6.94 8.07
C ILE A 25 3.93 6.59 8.07
N ASN A 26 4.72 7.23 8.93
CA ASN A 26 6.16 6.94 9.06
C ASN A 26 6.41 5.47 9.43
N THR A 27 5.61 4.91 10.33
CA THR A 27 5.72 3.49 10.71
C THR A 27 5.41 2.55 9.54
N LEU A 28 4.40 2.86 8.72
CA LEU A 28 4.05 2.05 7.55
C LEU A 28 5.13 2.14 6.46
N ILE A 29 5.75 3.30 6.29
CA ILE A 29 6.86 3.50 5.35
C ILE A 29 8.11 2.77 5.82
N SER A 30 8.47 2.88 7.10
CA SER A 30 9.65 2.22 7.65
C SER A 30 9.55 0.69 7.58
N LYS A 31 8.32 0.16 7.58
CA LYS A 31 8.04 -1.28 7.35
C LYS A 31 7.89 -1.66 5.87
N GLY A 32 7.91 -0.69 4.96
CA GLY A 32 7.77 -0.91 3.52
C GLY A 32 6.35 -1.22 3.04
N TYR A 33 5.32 -1.01 3.87
CA TYR A 33 3.93 -1.32 3.51
C TYR A 33 3.30 -0.26 2.58
N VAL A 34 3.69 1.00 2.77
CA VAL A 34 3.28 2.13 1.91
C VAL A 34 4.51 2.90 1.45
N LYS A 35 4.33 3.70 0.40
CA LYS A 35 5.35 4.60 -0.14
C LYS A 35 4.72 5.96 -0.42
N GLY A 36 5.52 7.01 -0.30
CA GLY A 36 5.15 8.32 -0.80
C GLY A 36 5.14 8.37 -2.33
N TYR A 37 4.66 9.48 -2.86
CA TYR A 37 4.72 9.82 -4.27
C TYR A 37 6.11 10.34 -4.66
N PRO A 38 6.47 10.32 -5.96
CA PRO A 38 7.77 10.83 -6.43
C PRO A 38 8.01 12.33 -6.14
N ASP A 39 6.96 13.08 -5.81
CA ASP A 39 6.99 14.51 -5.47
C ASP A 39 7.21 14.76 -3.96
N SER A 40 7.62 13.75 -3.19
CA SER A 40 7.86 13.84 -1.74
C SER A 40 6.61 14.14 -0.90
N THR A 41 5.43 13.69 -1.38
CA THR A 41 4.15 13.79 -0.66
C THR A 41 3.58 12.42 -0.32
N PHE A 42 2.71 12.35 0.69
CA PHE A 42 1.89 11.17 0.98
C PHE A 42 0.40 11.41 0.71
N ARG A 43 -0.03 12.67 0.78
CA ARG A 43 -1.39 13.16 0.60
C ARG A 43 -2.36 12.56 1.63
N PRO A 44 -2.10 12.76 2.95
CA PRO A 44 -2.82 12.07 4.03
C PRO A 44 -4.31 12.40 4.11
N ASN A 45 -4.75 13.49 3.49
CA ASN A 45 -6.15 13.93 3.44
C ASN A 45 -6.88 13.47 2.16
N ASN A 46 -6.20 12.80 1.24
CA ASN A 46 -6.86 12.26 0.05
C ASN A 46 -7.67 11.02 0.42
N ASN A 47 -8.81 10.86 -0.25
CA ASN A 47 -9.58 9.64 -0.16
C ASN A 47 -8.78 8.47 -0.73
N ILE A 48 -8.65 7.41 0.06
CA ILE A 48 -8.08 6.14 -0.38
C ILE A 48 -9.12 5.35 -1.19
N LYS A 49 -8.68 4.67 -2.25
CA LYS A 49 -9.54 3.76 -3.03
C LYS A 49 -9.70 2.42 -2.32
N ARG A 50 -10.81 1.73 -2.56
CA ARG A 50 -11.04 0.37 -2.04
C ARG A 50 -9.93 -0.61 -2.46
N SER A 51 -9.45 -0.51 -3.69
CA SER A 51 -8.34 -1.31 -4.21
C SER A 51 -7.01 -1.04 -3.49
N GLU A 52 -6.71 0.22 -3.18
CA GLU A 52 -5.52 0.58 -2.41
C GLU A 52 -5.62 0.07 -0.96
N CYS A 53 -6.82 0.12 -0.36
CA CYS A 53 -7.06 -0.41 0.98
C CYS A 53 -6.79 -1.93 1.05
N VAL A 54 -7.37 -2.72 0.13
CA VAL A 54 -7.21 -4.17 0.16
C VAL A 54 -5.76 -4.59 -0.09
N THR A 55 -5.07 -3.95 -1.04
CA THR A 55 -3.64 -4.20 -1.28
C THR A 55 -2.79 -3.87 -0.04
N LEU A 56 -3.10 -2.78 0.66
CA LEU A 56 -2.39 -2.44 1.91
C LEU A 56 -2.62 -3.49 2.99
N ILE A 57 -3.88 -3.91 3.22
CA ILE A 57 -4.22 -4.93 4.21
C ILE A 57 -3.51 -6.24 3.88
N ASN A 58 -3.55 -6.68 2.63
CA ASN A 58 -2.86 -7.90 2.18
C ASN A 58 -1.36 -7.85 2.49
N ARG A 59 -0.66 -6.75 2.17
CA ARG A 59 0.76 -6.60 2.49
C ARG A 59 1.05 -6.66 3.98
N VAL A 60 0.20 -6.04 4.81
CA VAL A 60 0.35 -6.06 6.27
C VAL A 60 0.16 -7.48 6.82
N LEU A 61 -0.77 -8.24 6.23
CA LEU A 61 -1.06 -9.62 6.62
C LEU A 61 -0.16 -10.67 5.96
N GLY A 62 0.68 -10.28 4.99
CA GLY A 62 1.49 -11.22 4.21
C GLY A 62 0.68 -12.08 3.24
N ILE A 63 -0.50 -11.62 2.83
CA ILE A 63 -1.34 -12.28 1.84
C ILE A 63 -0.83 -11.91 0.45
N GLU A 64 -0.55 -12.93 -0.36
CA GLU A 64 -0.09 -12.74 -1.74
C GLU A 64 -1.27 -12.59 -2.71
N ALA A 65 -1.09 -11.72 -3.71
CA ALA A 65 -2.05 -11.56 -4.79
C ALA A 65 -2.15 -12.82 -5.64
N VAL A 66 -3.38 -13.19 -6.05
CA VAL A 66 -3.62 -14.36 -6.90
C VAL A 66 -3.57 -13.98 -8.38
N SER A 67 -2.93 -14.79 -9.22
CA SER A 67 -2.76 -14.52 -10.66
C SER A 67 -3.75 -15.26 -11.56
N ASN A 68 -4.31 -16.38 -11.10
CA ASN A 68 -5.12 -17.30 -11.91
C ASN A 68 -6.54 -17.51 -11.35
N ALA A 69 -7.13 -16.50 -10.72
CA ALA A 69 -8.48 -16.58 -10.21
C ALA A 69 -9.52 -16.17 -11.28
N GLU A 70 -10.69 -16.81 -11.25
CA GLU A 70 -11.84 -16.33 -12.02
C GLU A 70 -12.45 -15.08 -11.36
N PRO A 71 -12.93 -14.10 -12.13
CA PRO A 71 -13.45 -12.86 -11.57
C PRO A 71 -14.70 -13.15 -10.74
N TYR A 72 -14.70 -12.71 -9.48
CA TYR A 72 -15.88 -12.78 -8.64
C TYR A 72 -16.80 -11.57 -8.84
N PHE A 73 -16.21 -10.41 -9.09
CA PHE A 73 -16.91 -9.15 -9.31
C PHE A 73 -16.96 -8.82 -10.81
N THR A 74 -18.13 -8.41 -11.30
CA THR A 74 -18.35 -8.09 -12.72
C THR A 74 -17.72 -6.77 -13.15
N ASP A 75 -17.39 -5.90 -12.21
CA ASP A 75 -16.82 -4.56 -12.43
C ASP A 75 -15.30 -4.52 -12.20
N VAL A 76 -14.64 -5.67 -12.01
CA VAL A 76 -13.19 -5.78 -11.83
C VAL A 76 -12.59 -6.62 -12.97
N ASP A 77 -11.95 -5.94 -13.92
CA ASP A 77 -11.26 -6.59 -15.04
C ASP A 77 -10.00 -7.35 -14.57
N LYS A 78 -9.69 -8.50 -15.19
CA LYS A 78 -8.49 -9.30 -14.87
C LYS A 78 -7.17 -8.52 -15.05
N SER A 79 -7.16 -7.55 -15.95
CA SER A 79 -6.00 -6.67 -16.21
C SER A 79 -5.88 -5.52 -15.21
N TYR A 80 -6.88 -5.31 -14.35
CA TYR A 80 -6.80 -4.28 -13.32
C TYR A 80 -5.65 -4.60 -12.35
N TRP A 81 -4.83 -3.61 -12.05
CA TRP A 81 -3.59 -3.81 -11.28
C TRP A 81 -3.81 -4.46 -9.90
N ALA A 82 -4.97 -4.23 -9.27
CA ALA A 82 -5.31 -4.79 -7.97
C ALA A 82 -6.18 -6.05 -8.06
N PHE A 83 -6.43 -6.60 -9.25
CA PHE A 83 -7.30 -7.77 -9.44
C PHE A 83 -6.89 -8.92 -8.51
N GLY A 84 -5.59 -9.26 -8.51
CA GLY A 84 -5.10 -10.36 -7.69
C GLY A 84 -5.22 -10.11 -6.18
N ASP A 85 -5.02 -8.88 -5.73
CA ASP A 85 -5.22 -8.51 -4.32
C ASP A 85 -6.69 -8.59 -3.90
N ILE A 86 -7.59 -8.09 -4.77
CA ILE A 86 -9.04 -8.14 -4.54
C ILE A 86 -9.50 -9.60 -4.44
N MET A 87 -9.04 -10.45 -5.36
CA MET A 87 -9.42 -11.87 -5.38
C MET A 87 -8.81 -12.64 -4.21
N ALA A 88 -7.58 -12.33 -3.80
CA ALA A 88 -6.95 -12.95 -2.63
C ALA A 88 -7.73 -12.69 -1.34
N ALA A 89 -8.30 -11.49 -1.18
CA ALA A 89 -9.11 -11.15 0.00
C ALA A 89 -10.45 -11.92 0.09
N ILE A 90 -10.95 -12.46 -1.03
CA ILE A 90 -12.19 -13.27 -1.05
C ILE A 90 -11.88 -14.73 -0.69
N LEU A 91 -10.76 -15.24 -1.22
CA LEU A 91 -10.41 -16.66 -1.15
C LEU A 91 -9.82 -17.08 0.21
N ASN A 92 -9.27 -16.13 0.98
CA ASN A 92 -8.64 -16.38 2.28
C ASN A 92 -9.57 -16.16 3.50
N ASN A 93 -10.85 -16.57 3.40
CA ASN A 93 -11.81 -16.55 4.51
C ASN A 93 -11.75 -17.83 5.36
#